data_AF-A0A1H6VZC0-F1
#
_entry.id   AF-A0A1H6VZC0-F1
#
_cell.length_a   1.000
_cell.length_b   1.000
_cell.length_c   1.000
_cell.angle_alpha   90.00
_cell.angle_beta   90.00
_cell.angle_gamma   90.00
#
_symmetry.space_group_name_H-M   'P 1'
#
loop_
_entity.id
_entity.type
_entity.pdbx_description
1 polymer ?
#
loop_
_entity_poly.entity_id
_entity_poly.type
_entity_poly.pdbx_seq_one_letter_code
_entity_poly.pdbx_strand_id
1 'polypeptide(L)'
;MEDAYVEFNLTRPSKTDREVDTKGMLTTLTNLGLVEENNRQQLTELGEEFIDVLIYNEDAFFDLFHLLYSTAYYRNPSSNTGISWSYFQISDAYRRRAPTNFADARQEVIEEVMNRADRMESPIFNDPGPLSKRSLNSYKRFVEKLVPPVLKDGTFDLRSFAKNELVIAAVDSLYRSDILFKTLRYGDRLELSNESREFLSTVLLVYEDDLPELLEHTASMDGRLSIESDYSIRIRLTEEVNIDDLA
;
A
#
# COMPACT_ATOMS: atom_id res chain seq x y z
N MET A 1 -26.10 27.21 12.02
CA MET A 1 -25.16 26.09 11.81
C MET A 1 -25.85 25.19 10.83
N GLU A 2 -25.68 25.48 9.55
CA GLU A 2 -26.22 24.64 8.48
C GLU A 2 -25.28 23.45 8.31
N ASP A 3 -25.80 22.27 8.57
CA ASP A 3 -25.17 21.01 8.18
C ASP A 3 -25.11 20.98 6.65
N ALA A 4 -23.96 21.38 6.11
CA ALA A 4 -23.70 21.27 4.68
C ALA A 4 -23.32 19.83 4.35
N TYR A 5 -24.35 19.06 3.98
CA TYR A 5 -24.23 17.78 3.29
C TYR A 5 -23.53 17.99 1.95
N VAL A 6 -22.52 17.16 1.67
CA VAL A 6 -21.99 16.99 0.32
C VAL A 6 -22.20 15.51 0.01
N GLU A 7 -23.23 15.23 -0.77
CA GLU A 7 -23.50 13.92 -1.37
C GLU A 7 -22.35 13.56 -2.32
N PHE A 8 -21.77 12.37 -2.13
CA PHE A 8 -20.88 11.77 -3.12
C PHE A 8 -21.75 10.98 -4.10
N ASN A 9 -22.24 11.65 -5.14
CA ASN A 9 -22.77 10.96 -6.32
C ASN A 9 -21.59 10.46 -7.17
N LEU A 10 -20.92 9.38 -6.73
CA LEU A 10 -20.05 8.59 -7.60
C LEU A 10 -20.94 7.79 -8.55
N THR A 11 -21.56 8.48 -9.50
CA THR A 11 -22.40 7.83 -10.51
C THR A 11 -21.53 7.04 -11.47
N ARG A 12 -21.42 5.73 -11.27
CA ARG A 12 -21.47 4.82 -12.42
C ARG A 12 -22.91 4.84 -12.94
N PRO A 13 -23.15 5.12 -14.24
CA PRO A 13 -24.48 4.95 -14.79
C PRO A 13 -24.82 3.45 -14.70
N SER A 14 -25.62 3.09 -13.70
CA SER A 14 -26.10 1.75 -13.36
C SER A 14 -25.15 0.81 -12.59
N LYS A 15 -25.11 0.94 -11.26
CA LYS A 15 -25.53 -0.08 -10.28
C LYS A 15 -25.08 0.32 -8.87
N THR A 16 -26.07 0.36 -7.97
CA THR A 16 -25.97 0.42 -6.48
C THR A 16 -25.37 1.69 -5.85
N ASP A 17 -26.27 2.50 -5.29
CA ASP A 17 -25.98 3.63 -4.40
C ASP A 17 -25.37 3.14 -3.07
N ARG A 18 -24.06 2.89 -3.06
CA ARG A 18 -23.27 2.82 -1.81
C ARG A 18 -22.45 4.09 -1.69
N GLU A 19 -22.84 4.98 -0.78
CA GLU A 19 -22.05 6.16 -0.43
C GLU A 19 -20.82 5.75 0.38
N VAL A 20 -19.64 6.09 -0.13
CA VAL A 20 -18.37 5.91 0.57
C VAL A 20 -17.96 7.27 1.12
N ASP A 21 -17.93 7.44 2.44
CA ASP A 21 -17.51 8.69 3.07
C ASP A 21 -16.01 8.92 2.87
N THR A 22 -15.67 9.63 1.78
CA THR A 22 -14.29 10.03 1.45
C THR A 22 -14.02 11.49 1.82
N LYS A 23 -14.84 12.10 2.70
CA LYS A 23 -14.71 13.51 3.09
C LYS A 23 -13.36 13.74 3.76
N GLY A 24 -12.47 14.47 3.08
CA GLY A 24 -11.10 14.74 3.52
C GLY A 24 -10.04 13.81 2.94
N MET A 25 -10.42 12.82 2.12
CA MET A 25 -9.50 11.96 1.37
C MET A 25 -9.34 12.39 -0.09
N LEU A 26 -10.11 13.37 -0.58
CA LEU A 26 -10.10 13.76 -2.00
C LEU A 26 -8.70 14.05 -2.55
N THR A 27 -7.90 14.82 -1.82
CA THR A 27 -6.49 15.07 -2.18
C THR A 27 -5.67 13.79 -2.24
N THR A 28 -5.91 12.84 -1.33
CA THR A 28 -5.23 11.53 -1.33
C THR A 28 -5.67 10.70 -2.54
N LEU A 29 -6.98 10.62 -2.81
CA LEU A 29 -7.52 9.88 -3.95
C LEU A 29 -7.02 10.44 -5.30
N THR A 30 -6.97 11.77 -5.44
CA THR A 30 -6.36 12.43 -6.61
C THR A 30 -4.87 12.11 -6.71
N ASN A 31 -4.13 12.20 -5.60
CA ASN A 31 -2.68 11.92 -5.60
C ASN A 31 -2.34 10.45 -5.88
N LEU A 32 -3.25 9.53 -5.55
CA LEU A 32 -3.14 8.10 -5.87
C LEU A 32 -3.65 7.77 -7.27
N GLY A 33 -4.14 8.76 -8.03
CA GLY A 33 -4.62 8.58 -9.40
C GLY A 33 -5.96 7.85 -9.49
N LEU A 34 -6.77 7.85 -8.42
CA LEU A 34 -8.12 7.26 -8.42
C LEU A 34 -9.20 8.25 -8.89
N VAL A 35 -8.87 9.54 -8.86
CA VAL A 35 -9.78 10.63 -9.22
C VAL A 35 -9.02 11.59 -10.12
N GLU A 36 -9.67 12.06 -11.18
CA GLU A 36 -9.12 13.02 -12.13
C GLU A 36 -8.65 14.31 -11.46
N GLU A 37 -7.43 14.75 -11.75
CA GLU A 37 -6.85 15.96 -11.15
C GLU A 37 -7.62 17.23 -11.59
N ASN A 38 -8.00 17.27 -12.87
CA ASN A 38 -8.71 18.38 -13.50
C ASN A 38 -10.20 18.41 -13.15
N ASN A 39 -10.77 17.27 -12.75
CA ASN A 39 -12.16 17.15 -12.36
C ASN A 39 -12.31 16.16 -11.21
N ARG A 40 -12.16 16.65 -9.98
CA ARG A 40 -12.14 15.83 -8.77
C ARG A 40 -13.49 15.16 -8.41
N GLN A 41 -14.45 15.18 -9.33
CA GLN A 41 -15.72 14.46 -9.24
C GLN A 41 -15.77 13.25 -10.20
N GLN A 42 -14.75 13.06 -11.04
CA GLN A 42 -14.65 11.95 -11.98
C GLN A 42 -13.58 10.95 -11.52
N LEU A 43 -13.94 9.68 -11.55
CA LEU A 43 -13.00 8.58 -11.36
C LEU A 43 -12.10 8.48 -12.59
N THR A 44 -10.86 8.08 -12.37
CA THR A 44 -10.01 7.55 -13.44
C THR A 44 -10.41 6.10 -13.74
N GLU A 45 -9.87 5.48 -14.78
CA GLU A 45 -10.03 4.04 -15.05
C GLU A 45 -9.66 3.19 -13.80
N LEU A 46 -8.51 3.48 -13.18
CA LEU A 46 -8.09 2.85 -11.93
C LEU A 46 -9.08 3.10 -10.78
N GLY A 47 -9.63 4.32 -10.69
CA GLY A 47 -10.66 4.65 -9.71
C GLY A 47 -11.94 3.86 -9.91
N GLU A 48 -12.34 3.64 -11.16
CA GLU A 48 -13.50 2.83 -11.51
C GLU A 48 -13.29 1.36 -11.11
N GLU A 49 -12.12 0.78 -11.37
CA GLU A 49 -11.75 -0.58 -10.93
C GLU A 49 -11.81 -0.71 -9.40
N PHE A 50 -11.21 0.24 -8.67
CA PHE A 50 -11.22 0.23 -7.20
C PHE A 50 -12.63 0.30 -6.59
N ILE A 51 -13.53 1.07 -7.21
CA ILE A 51 -14.92 1.16 -6.77
C ILE A 51 -15.67 -0.15 -7.02
N ASP A 52 -15.38 -0.85 -8.13
CA ASP A 52 -15.94 -2.18 -8.35
C ASP A 52 -15.51 -3.16 -7.26
N VAL A 53 -14.21 -3.21 -6.93
CA VAL A 53 -13.73 -4.07 -5.85
C VAL A 53 -14.45 -3.75 -4.54
N LEU A 54 -14.62 -2.48 -4.19
CA LEU A 54 -15.35 -2.08 -2.99
C LEU A 54 -16.82 -2.55 -2.97
N ILE A 55 -17.50 -2.52 -4.13
CA ILE A 55 -18.89 -2.95 -4.24
C ILE A 55 -19.00 -4.47 -4.00
N TYR A 56 -18.07 -5.26 -4.55
CA TYR A 56 -18.12 -6.72 -4.50
C TYR A 56 -17.43 -7.33 -3.27
N ASN A 57 -16.35 -6.72 -2.79
CA ASN A 57 -15.49 -7.23 -1.71
C ASN A 57 -14.81 -6.08 -0.94
N GLU A 58 -15.48 -5.58 0.10
CA GLU A 58 -14.99 -4.49 0.95
C GLU A 58 -13.65 -4.82 1.64
N ASP A 59 -13.43 -6.07 2.03
CA ASP A 59 -12.16 -6.48 2.66
C ASP A 59 -11.00 -6.42 1.65
N ALA A 60 -11.22 -6.84 0.39
CA ALA A 60 -10.23 -6.71 -0.66
C ALA A 60 -9.91 -5.25 -0.99
N PHE A 61 -10.90 -4.35 -0.91
CA PHE A 61 -10.67 -2.92 -1.11
C PHE A 61 -9.62 -2.36 -0.14
N PHE A 62 -9.71 -2.67 1.16
CA PHE A 62 -8.74 -2.15 2.14
C PHE A 62 -7.32 -2.70 1.90
N ASP A 63 -7.20 -3.99 1.54
CA ASP A 63 -5.91 -4.60 1.20
C ASP A 63 -5.31 -3.99 -0.08
N LEU A 64 -6.10 -3.80 -1.14
CA LEU A 64 -5.65 -3.17 -2.39
C LEU A 64 -5.32 -1.69 -2.19
N PHE A 65 -6.08 -0.98 -1.37
CA PHE A 65 -5.80 0.41 -1.07
C PHE A 65 -4.53 0.54 -0.23
N HIS A 66 -4.30 -0.38 0.72
CA HIS A 66 -3.04 -0.47 1.44
C HIS A 66 -1.85 -0.67 0.49
N LEU A 67 -1.98 -1.60 -0.45
CA LEU A 67 -0.99 -1.87 -1.48
C LEU A 67 -0.69 -0.60 -2.29
N LEU A 68 -1.71 0.00 -2.91
CA LEU A 68 -1.57 1.21 -3.73
C LEU A 68 -0.91 2.34 -2.94
N TYR A 69 -1.34 2.55 -1.70
CA TYR A 69 -0.80 3.62 -0.87
C TYR A 69 0.65 3.35 -0.44
N SER A 70 1.01 2.10 -0.18
CA SER A 70 2.39 1.71 0.17
C SER A 70 3.35 1.80 -1.01
N THR A 71 2.87 1.64 -2.25
CA THR A 71 3.77 1.46 -3.41
C THR A 71 3.78 2.65 -4.38
N ALA A 72 2.78 3.55 -4.33
CA ALA A 72 2.66 4.65 -5.31
C ALA A 72 3.92 5.55 -5.42
N TYR A 73 4.62 5.83 -4.32
CA TYR A 73 5.86 6.61 -4.39
C TYR A 73 6.99 5.87 -5.11
N TYR A 74 7.10 4.57 -4.86
CA TYR A 74 8.12 3.71 -5.46
C TYR A 74 7.89 3.48 -6.95
N ARG A 75 6.63 3.61 -7.41
CA ARG A 75 6.26 3.52 -8.83
C ARG A 75 6.44 4.86 -9.56
N ASN A 76 6.10 5.98 -8.93
CA ASN A 76 6.19 7.30 -9.54
C ASN A 76 6.57 8.36 -8.49
N PRO A 77 7.88 8.59 -8.26
CA PRO A 77 8.35 9.49 -7.22
C PRO A 77 8.03 10.95 -7.58
N SER A 78 7.08 11.57 -6.87
CA SER A 78 6.65 12.95 -7.13
C SER A 78 6.16 13.64 -5.85
N SER A 79 5.91 14.94 -5.91
CA SER A 79 5.29 15.69 -4.79
C SER A 79 3.92 15.11 -4.41
N ASN A 80 3.17 14.61 -5.39
CA ASN A 80 1.85 14.05 -5.18
C ASN A 80 1.93 12.72 -4.40
N THR A 81 2.93 11.89 -4.70
CA THR A 81 3.13 10.59 -4.05
C THR A 81 3.98 10.65 -2.78
N GLY A 82 4.47 11.82 -2.35
CA GLY A 82 5.24 11.96 -1.11
C GLY A 82 4.50 11.52 0.16
N ILE A 83 3.15 11.61 0.14
CA ILE A 83 2.32 11.07 1.21
C ILE A 83 2.34 9.53 1.25
N SER A 84 2.43 8.88 0.09
CA SER A 84 2.58 7.42 -0.03
C SER A 84 3.94 6.95 0.48
N TRP A 85 5.00 7.72 0.25
CA TRP A 85 6.29 7.47 0.89
C TRP A 85 6.15 7.49 2.41
N SER A 86 5.53 8.53 2.96
CA SER A 86 5.33 8.65 4.41
C SER A 86 4.51 7.48 4.97
N TYR A 87 3.47 7.06 4.25
CA TYR A 87 2.66 5.89 4.60
C TYR A 87 3.51 4.61 4.68
N PHE A 88 4.31 4.33 3.66
CA PHE A 88 5.24 3.19 3.65
C PHE A 88 6.22 3.25 4.83
N GLN A 89 6.83 4.41 5.09
CA GLN A 89 7.80 4.55 6.18
C GLN A 89 7.16 4.36 7.56
N ILE A 90 5.93 4.82 7.75
CA ILE A 90 5.17 4.57 8.98
C ILE A 90 4.92 3.07 9.14
N SER A 91 4.50 2.38 8.07
CA SER A 91 4.31 0.92 8.07
C SER A 91 5.58 0.17 8.41
N ASP A 92 6.73 0.51 7.80
CA ASP A 92 8.01 -0.11 8.12
C ASP A 92 8.42 0.14 9.59
N ALA A 93 8.23 1.37 10.09
CA ALA A 93 8.57 1.71 11.46
C ALA A 93 7.74 0.96 12.50
N TYR A 94 6.45 0.74 12.26
CA TYR A 94 5.64 -0.12 13.12
C TYR A 94 5.98 -1.60 12.94
N ARG A 95 6.21 -2.05 11.70
CA ARG A 95 6.58 -3.45 11.42
C ARG A 95 7.83 -3.87 12.17
N ARG A 96 8.88 -3.06 12.16
CA ARG A 96 10.13 -3.36 12.89
C ARG A 96 9.99 -3.34 14.41
N ARG A 97 8.91 -2.76 14.93
CA ARG A 97 8.61 -2.73 16.36
C ARG A 97 7.59 -3.78 16.77
N ALA A 98 6.94 -4.45 15.83
CA ALA A 98 5.88 -5.40 16.15
C ALA A 98 6.42 -6.62 16.93
N PRO A 99 5.67 -7.12 17.91
CA PRO A 99 4.42 -6.56 18.43
C PRO A 99 4.67 -5.33 19.33
N THR A 100 3.87 -4.27 19.16
CA THR A 100 4.02 -3.03 19.96
C THR A 100 2.71 -2.33 20.25
N ASN A 101 2.65 -1.55 21.33
CA ASN A 101 1.53 -0.65 21.58
C ASN A 101 1.61 0.56 20.65
N PHE A 102 0.57 0.80 19.86
CA PHE A 102 0.53 1.86 18.86
C PHE A 102 0.67 3.26 19.47
N ALA A 103 0.08 3.50 20.64
CA ALA A 103 0.13 4.81 21.28
C ALA A 103 1.51 5.11 21.85
N ASP A 104 2.16 4.09 22.44
CA ASP A 104 3.46 4.23 23.09
C ASP A 104 4.58 4.44 22.06
N ALA A 105 4.57 3.67 20.96
CA ALA A 105 5.58 3.77 19.89
C ALA A 105 5.41 5.02 19.00
N ARG A 106 4.30 5.75 19.14
CA ARG A 106 3.90 6.82 18.22
C ARG A 106 4.98 7.90 18.04
N GLN A 107 5.57 8.38 19.14
CA GLN A 107 6.54 9.48 19.07
C GLN A 107 7.84 9.04 18.38
N GLU A 108 8.32 7.83 18.69
CA GLU A 108 9.52 7.27 18.06
C GLU A 108 9.32 7.04 16.56
N VAL A 109 8.12 6.59 16.15
CA VAL A 109 7.78 6.44 14.73
C VAL A 109 7.82 7.79 14.01
N ILE A 110 7.24 8.86 14.59
CA ILE A 110 7.30 10.20 13.99
C ILE A 110 8.76 10.64 13.82
N GLU A 111 9.56 10.55 14.88
CA GLU A 111 10.95 10.98 14.88
C GLU A 111 11.77 10.19 13.86
N GLU A 112 11.57 8.88 13.77
CA GLU A 112 12.26 8.05 12.79
C GLU A 112 11.92 8.43 11.35
N VAL A 113 10.62 8.59 11.03
CA VAL A 113 10.21 8.94 9.66
C VAL A 113 10.66 10.35 9.30
N MET A 114 10.61 11.31 10.22
CA MET A 114 11.16 12.66 10.01
C MET A 114 12.67 12.62 9.77
N ASN A 115 13.42 11.87 10.58
CA ASN A 115 14.86 11.70 10.39
C ASN A 115 15.20 11.04 9.04
N ARG A 116 14.35 10.14 8.53
CA ARG A 116 14.52 9.58 7.18
C ARG A 116 14.22 10.63 6.11
N ALA A 117 13.18 11.43 6.29
CA ALA A 117 12.80 12.49 5.35
C ALA A 117 13.89 13.56 5.23
N ASP A 118 14.44 14.01 6.36
CA ASP A 118 15.51 15.02 6.43
C ASP A 118 16.81 14.58 5.73
N ARG A 119 17.02 13.27 5.60
CA ARG A 119 18.17 12.69 4.89
C ARG A 119 17.95 12.54 3.39
N MET A 120 16.73 12.74 2.90
CA MET A 120 16.44 12.59 1.48
C MET A 120 16.74 13.89 0.74
N GLU A 121 17.65 13.80 -0.22
CA GLU A 121 18.00 14.90 -1.13
C GLU A 121 16.91 15.10 -2.19
N SER A 122 15.69 15.44 -1.78
CA SER A 122 14.60 15.73 -2.71
C SER A 122 13.71 16.87 -2.20
N PRO A 123 13.41 17.87 -3.05
CA PRO A 123 12.52 18.98 -2.69
C PRO A 123 11.12 18.56 -2.24
N ILE A 124 10.70 17.34 -2.57
CA ILE A 124 9.43 16.74 -2.14
C ILE A 124 9.31 16.70 -0.61
N PHE A 125 10.44 16.59 0.10
CA PHE A 125 10.49 16.42 1.55
C PHE A 125 10.82 17.71 2.31
N ASN A 126 10.97 18.83 1.59
CA ASN A 126 11.24 20.13 2.20
C ASN A 126 10.03 20.70 2.96
N ASP A 127 8.82 20.23 2.68
CA ASP A 127 7.62 20.50 3.47
C ASP A 127 7.02 19.17 3.95
N PRO A 128 7.30 18.74 5.19
CA PRO A 128 6.91 17.43 5.71
C PRO A 128 5.42 17.37 6.09
N GLY A 129 4.55 18.23 5.53
CA GLY A 129 3.09 18.20 5.67
C GLY A 129 2.43 16.83 5.91
N PRO A 130 2.85 15.72 5.26
CA PRO A 130 2.34 14.37 5.53
C PRO A 130 2.75 13.70 6.87
N LEU A 131 3.65 14.25 7.70
CA LEU A 131 4.14 13.67 8.96
C LEU A 131 3.53 14.27 10.24
N SER A 132 2.33 14.85 10.13
CA SER A 132 1.63 15.43 11.28
C SER A 132 1.01 14.37 12.21
N LYS A 133 0.68 14.76 13.46
CA LYS A 133 -0.14 13.93 14.38
C LYS A 133 -1.46 13.49 13.73
N ARG A 134 -2.04 14.29 12.83
CA ARG A 134 -3.27 13.98 12.09
C ARG A 134 -3.06 12.80 11.14
N SER A 135 -1.90 12.72 10.48
CA SER A 135 -1.55 11.64 9.56
C SER A 135 -1.50 10.28 10.25
N LEU A 136 -0.95 10.20 11.46
CA LEU A 136 -0.92 8.94 12.23
C LEU A 136 -2.30 8.50 12.74
N ASN A 137 -3.20 9.44 13.03
CA ASN A 137 -4.57 9.09 13.37
C ASN A 137 -5.31 8.53 12.15
N SER A 138 -5.08 9.09 10.95
CA SER A 138 -5.61 8.55 9.70
C SER A 138 -5.01 7.18 9.38
N TYR A 139 -3.70 7.02 9.53
CA TYR A 139 -3.01 5.73 9.39
C TYR A 139 -3.64 4.68 10.31
N LYS A 140 -3.78 5.00 11.60
CA LYS A 140 -4.40 4.12 12.61
C LYS A 140 -5.78 3.63 12.15
N ARG A 141 -6.68 4.58 11.82
CA ARG A 141 -8.06 4.27 11.41
C ARG A 141 -8.11 3.38 10.18
N PHE A 142 -7.14 3.53 9.28
CA PHE A 142 -7.06 2.74 8.07
C PHE A 142 -6.55 1.31 8.36
N VAL A 143 -5.43 1.16 9.08
CA VAL A 143 -4.84 -0.16 9.34
C VAL A 143 -5.70 -1.05 10.26
N GLU A 144 -6.60 -0.45 11.05
CA GLU A 144 -7.64 -1.16 11.82
C GLU A 144 -8.67 -1.90 10.94
N LYS A 145 -8.76 -1.57 9.64
CA LYS A 145 -9.70 -2.17 8.69
C LYS A 145 -9.10 -3.33 7.88
N LEU A 146 -7.80 -3.55 8.01
CA LEU A 146 -7.10 -4.59 7.26
C LEU A 146 -7.48 -5.99 7.75
N VAL A 147 -7.49 -6.94 6.83
CA VAL A 147 -7.84 -8.34 7.10
C VAL A 147 -6.76 -9.26 6.52
N PRO A 148 -6.03 -10.05 7.35
CA PRO A 148 -6.09 -10.12 8.81
C PRO A 148 -5.75 -8.80 9.53
N PRO A 149 -6.27 -8.57 10.75
CA PRO A 149 -6.05 -7.33 11.49
C PRO A 149 -4.60 -7.20 11.94
N VAL A 150 -4.00 -6.05 11.65
CA VAL A 150 -2.64 -5.67 12.11
C VAL A 150 -2.65 -4.72 13.30
N LEU A 151 -3.81 -4.18 13.66
CA LEU A 151 -3.98 -3.35 14.84
C LEU A 151 -5.25 -3.77 15.57
N LYS A 152 -5.09 -4.36 16.75
CA LYS A 152 -6.20 -4.83 17.58
C LYS A 152 -5.99 -4.45 19.04
N ASP A 153 -7.01 -3.89 19.67
CA ASP A 153 -6.98 -3.48 21.07
C ASP A 153 -5.78 -2.56 21.41
N GLY A 154 -5.38 -1.72 20.45
CA GLY A 154 -4.24 -0.79 20.57
C GLY A 154 -2.86 -1.40 20.35
N THR A 155 -2.78 -2.72 20.11
CA THR A 155 -1.54 -3.44 19.81
C THR A 155 -1.40 -3.62 18.30
N PHE A 156 -0.30 -3.10 17.76
CA PHE A 156 0.11 -3.34 16.38
C PHE A 156 0.93 -4.64 16.32
N ASP A 157 0.51 -5.57 15.48
CA ASP A 157 1.17 -6.86 15.25
C ASP A 157 1.09 -7.21 13.76
N LEU A 158 1.96 -8.11 13.31
CA LEU A 158 2.05 -8.50 11.91
C LEU A 158 1.09 -9.63 11.58
N ARG A 159 0.67 -9.68 10.31
CA ARG A 159 -0.17 -10.75 9.81
C ARG A 159 0.67 -12.02 9.75
N SER A 160 0.10 -13.13 10.20
CA SER A 160 0.69 -14.46 10.00
C SER A 160 0.53 -14.96 8.56
N PHE A 161 -0.30 -14.29 7.75
CA PHE A 161 -0.57 -14.66 6.37
C PHE A 161 -1.08 -13.45 5.55
N ALA A 162 -0.75 -13.42 4.26
CA ALA A 162 -1.28 -12.48 3.29
C ALA A 162 -1.94 -13.26 2.13
N LYS A 163 -3.07 -12.75 1.63
CA LYS A 163 -3.78 -13.36 0.49
C LYS A 163 -2.87 -13.42 -0.74
N ASN A 164 -3.01 -14.46 -1.56
CA ASN A 164 -2.16 -14.68 -2.74
C ASN A 164 -2.19 -13.50 -3.70
N GLU A 165 -3.36 -12.90 -3.88
CA GLU A 165 -3.62 -11.72 -4.68
C GLU A 165 -2.78 -10.52 -4.17
N LEU A 166 -2.74 -10.33 -2.85
CA LEU A 166 -1.93 -9.26 -2.25
C LEU A 166 -0.42 -9.55 -2.38
N VAL A 167 -0.01 -10.81 -2.22
CA VAL A 167 1.40 -11.23 -2.37
C VAL A 167 1.88 -10.99 -3.79
N ILE A 168 1.15 -11.46 -4.80
CA ILE A 168 1.58 -11.31 -6.20
C ILE A 168 1.59 -9.84 -6.63
N ALA A 169 0.65 -9.03 -6.15
CA ALA A 169 0.61 -7.60 -6.44
C ALA A 169 1.72 -6.80 -5.71
N ALA A 170 2.14 -7.25 -4.53
CA ALA A 170 3.33 -6.71 -3.86
C ALA A 170 4.62 -7.04 -4.63
N VAL A 171 4.71 -8.24 -5.20
CA VAL A 171 5.82 -8.62 -6.09
C VAL A 171 5.79 -7.79 -7.38
N ASP A 172 4.64 -7.62 -8.01
CA ASP A 172 4.46 -6.75 -9.17
C ASP A 172 4.97 -5.32 -8.91
N SER A 173 4.72 -4.80 -7.69
CA SER A 173 5.20 -3.48 -7.27
C SER A 173 6.74 -3.37 -7.21
N LEU A 174 7.47 -4.48 -7.03
CA LEU A 174 8.93 -4.49 -7.18
C LEU A 174 9.36 -4.35 -8.65
N TYR A 175 8.68 -5.04 -9.55
CA TYR A 175 8.93 -4.99 -11.00
C TYR A 175 8.57 -3.63 -11.61
N ARG A 176 7.61 -2.92 -11.02
CA ARG A 176 7.19 -1.57 -11.44
C ARG A 176 7.87 -0.46 -10.67
N SER A 177 8.86 -0.75 -9.83
CA SER A 177 9.52 0.27 -9.04
C SER A 177 10.56 1.05 -9.84
N ASP A 178 10.35 2.37 -9.96
CA ASP A 178 11.29 3.33 -10.52
C ASP A 178 12.43 3.70 -9.55
N ILE A 179 12.40 3.19 -8.31
CA ILE A 179 13.39 3.50 -7.28
C ILE A 179 14.28 2.29 -6.99
N LEU A 180 13.68 1.16 -6.62
CA LEU A 180 14.40 0.00 -6.07
C LEU A 180 15.14 -0.77 -7.18
N PHE A 181 14.43 -1.09 -8.26
CA PHE A 181 14.93 -2.00 -9.30
C PHE A 181 14.69 -1.44 -10.70
N LYS A 182 15.28 -0.27 -10.99
CA LYS A 182 15.10 0.49 -12.25
C LYS A 182 15.30 -0.27 -13.56
N THR A 183 16.06 -1.36 -13.53
CA THR A 183 16.38 -2.16 -14.72
C THR A 183 15.67 -3.51 -14.76
N LEU A 184 14.90 -3.85 -13.72
CA LEU A 184 14.17 -5.10 -13.63
C LEU A 184 12.99 -5.09 -14.60
N ARG A 185 12.85 -6.16 -15.37
CA ARG A 185 11.75 -6.35 -16.31
C ARG A 185 11.02 -7.63 -15.98
N TYR A 186 9.73 -7.72 -16.32
CA TYR A 186 9.01 -8.98 -16.21
C TYR A 186 9.74 -10.10 -16.95
N GLY A 187 9.78 -11.28 -16.33
CA GLY A 187 10.57 -12.42 -16.77
C GLY A 187 12.01 -12.45 -16.24
N ASP A 188 12.56 -11.33 -15.76
CA ASP A 188 13.85 -11.31 -15.09
C ASP A 188 13.76 -11.97 -13.72
N ARG A 189 14.84 -12.62 -13.30
CA ARG A 189 14.98 -13.17 -11.95
C ARG A 189 15.39 -12.06 -10.99
N LEU A 190 14.60 -11.84 -9.96
CA LEU A 190 14.89 -10.94 -8.86
C LEU A 190 15.37 -11.74 -7.66
N GLU A 191 16.57 -11.43 -7.16
CA GLU A 191 17.05 -11.96 -5.90
C GLU A 191 16.29 -11.34 -4.71
N LEU A 192 15.88 -12.20 -3.77
CA LEU A 192 15.25 -11.79 -2.53
C LEU A 192 16.29 -11.26 -1.53
N SER A 193 16.93 -10.14 -1.90
CA SER A 193 17.88 -9.37 -1.10
C SER A 193 17.23 -8.71 0.12
N ASN A 194 18.02 -8.13 1.02
CA ASN A 194 17.49 -7.41 2.17
C ASN A 194 16.53 -6.28 1.76
N GLU A 195 16.79 -5.59 0.65
CA GLU A 195 15.95 -4.49 0.16
C GLU A 195 14.59 -4.98 -0.35
N SER A 196 14.55 -6.07 -1.12
CA SER A 196 13.27 -6.64 -1.58
C SER A 196 12.49 -7.30 -0.43
N ARG A 197 13.18 -7.91 0.54
CA ARG A 197 12.55 -8.43 1.76
C ARG A 197 11.95 -7.34 2.63
N GLU A 198 12.67 -6.26 2.88
CA GLU A 198 12.18 -5.13 3.66
C GLU A 198 10.96 -4.50 2.98
N PHE A 199 11.02 -4.32 1.65
CA PHE A 199 9.89 -3.81 0.88
C PHE A 199 8.67 -4.73 0.97
N LEU A 200 8.81 -6.01 0.65
CA LEU A 200 7.69 -6.96 0.65
C LEU A 200 7.09 -7.13 2.05
N SER A 201 7.93 -7.31 3.07
CA SER A 201 7.43 -7.43 4.46
C SER A 201 6.71 -6.17 4.95
N THR A 202 7.12 -5.00 4.47
CA THR A 202 6.44 -3.73 4.78
C THR A 202 5.11 -3.58 4.05
N VAL A 203 5.07 -3.89 2.75
CA VAL A 203 3.82 -3.82 1.95
C VAL A 203 2.81 -4.87 2.39
N LEU A 204 3.26 -6.05 2.82
CA LEU A 204 2.39 -7.14 3.25
C LEU A 204 2.07 -7.08 4.75
N LEU A 205 2.82 -6.29 5.53
CA LEU A 205 2.78 -6.26 6.99
C LEU A 205 2.90 -7.66 7.61
N VAL A 206 3.92 -8.40 7.18
CA VAL A 206 4.26 -9.77 7.64
C VAL A 206 5.66 -9.80 8.25
N TYR A 207 5.97 -10.84 9.02
CA TYR A 207 7.34 -11.08 9.45
C TYR A 207 8.22 -11.43 8.24
N GLU A 208 9.45 -10.94 8.23
CA GLU A 208 10.38 -11.19 7.12
C GLU A 208 10.68 -12.68 6.94
N ASP A 209 10.75 -13.42 8.06
CA ASP A 209 11.01 -14.86 8.08
C ASP A 209 9.87 -15.68 7.41
N ASP A 210 8.66 -15.12 7.33
CA ASP A 210 7.50 -15.78 6.72
C ASP A 210 7.43 -15.55 5.19
N LEU A 211 8.21 -14.59 4.65
CA LEU A 211 8.17 -14.25 3.22
C LEU A 211 8.44 -15.43 2.28
N PRO A 212 9.45 -16.29 2.51
CA PRO A 212 9.70 -17.44 1.64
C PRO A 212 8.47 -18.35 1.50
N GLU A 213 7.81 -18.68 2.61
CA GLU A 213 6.65 -19.57 2.61
C GLU A 213 5.45 -18.92 1.89
N LEU A 214 5.22 -17.63 2.10
CA LEU A 214 4.17 -16.89 1.39
C LEU A 214 4.42 -16.88 -0.13
N LEU A 215 5.65 -16.62 -0.55
CA LEU A 215 6.03 -16.60 -1.96
C LEU A 215 5.93 -17.99 -2.61
N GLU A 216 6.38 -19.04 -1.91
CA GLU A 216 6.25 -20.42 -2.37
C GLU A 216 4.78 -20.83 -2.51
N HIS A 217 3.95 -20.50 -1.51
CA HIS A 217 2.53 -20.78 -1.55
C HIS A 217 1.85 -20.07 -2.74
N THR A 218 2.08 -18.76 -2.91
CA THR A 218 1.52 -18.01 -4.03
C THR A 218 2.01 -18.53 -5.38
N ALA A 219 3.30 -18.85 -5.54
CA ALA A 219 3.85 -19.43 -6.77
C ALA A 219 3.27 -20.81 -7.11
N SER A 220 2.80 -21.57 -6.11
CA SER A 220 2.11 -22.85 -6.34
C SER A 220 0.68 -22.69 -6.85
N MET A 221 0.07 -21.52 -6.63
CA MET A 221 -1.31 -21.21 -6.95
C MET A 221 -1.46 -20.32 -8.20
N ASP A 222 -0.46 -19.49 -8.49
CA ASP A 222 -0.45 -18.56 -9.63
C ASP A 222 0.79 -18.78 -10.50
N GLY A 223 0.56 -19.25 -11.74
CA GLY A 223 1.61 -19.59 -12.68
C GLY A 223 2.45 -18.40 -13.19
N ARG A 224 2.03 -17.16 -12.91
CA ARG A 224 2.80 -15.95 -13.25
C ARG A 224 4.01 -15.77 -12.34
N LEU A 225 3.93 -16.25 -11.09
CA LEU A 225 5.00 -16.19 -10.11
C LEU A 225 5.75 -17.52 -10.08
N SER A 226 7.07 -17.47 -10.15
CA SER A 226 7.93 -18.62 -9.95
C SER A 226 9.03 -18.31 -8.93
N ILE A 227 9.40 -19.32 -8.14
CA ILE A 227 10.44 -19.23 -7.12
C ILE A 227 11.52 -20.28 -7.41
N GLU A 228 12.78 -19.86 -7.26
CA GLU A 228 13.95 -20.70 -7.38
C GLU A 228 14.75 -20.55 -6.08
N SER A 229 14.94 -21.65 -5.34
CA SER A 229 15.74 -21.67 -4.12
C SER A 229 16.96 -22.55 -4.33
N ASP A 230 18.09 -21.93 -4.67
CA ASP A 230 19.40 -22.59 -4.73
C ASP A 230 20.27 -22.19 -3.53
N TYR A 231 21.22 -21.28 -3.74
CA TYR A 231 22.04 -20.61 -2.74
C TYR A 231 21.43 -19.28 -2.29
N SER A 232 20.55 -18.70 -3.11
CA SER A 232 19.68 -17.59 -2.72
C SER A 232 18.28 -17.76 -3.30
N ILE A 233 17.27 -17.23 -2.61
CA ILE A 233 15.89 -17.24 -3.09
C ILE A 233 15.79 -16.20 -4.20
N ARG A 234 15.35 -16.63 -5.39
CA ARG A 234 15.02 -15.75 -6.50
C ARG A 234 13.56 -15.93 -6.87
N ILE A 235 12.88 -14.82 -7.11
CA ILE A 235 11.52 -14.81 -7.63
C ILE A 235 11.53 -14.31 -9.07
N ARG A 236 10.56 -14.77 -9.86
CA ARG A 236 10.33 -14.28 -11.21
C ARG A 236 8.84 -14.12 -11.44
N LEU A 237 8.42 -12.90 -11.74
CA LEU A 237 7.09 -12.58 -12.22
C LEU A 237 7.11 -12.42 -13.75
N THR A 238 6.26 -13.16 -14.48
CA THR A 238 6.34 -13.22 -15.95
C THR A 238 5.61 -12.09 -16.67
N GLU A 239 4.61 -11.49 -16.03
CA GLU A 239 3.79 -10.43 -16.61
C GLU A 239 3.21 -9.51 -15.52
N GLU A 240 2.69 -8.36 -15.96
CA GLU A 240 2.06 -7.37 -15.09
C GLU A 240 0.76 -7.91 -14.47
N VAL A 241 0.50 -7.50 -13.22
CA VAL A 241 -0.71 -7.85 -12.48
C VAL A 241 -1.67 -6.66 -12.46
N ASN A 242 -2.87 -6.85 -13.02
CA ASN A 242 -3.93 -5.83 -13.01
C ASN A 242 -4.84 -6.02 -11.80
N ILE A 243 -5.55 -4.96 -11.39
CA ILE A 243 -6.49 -5.04 -10.25
C ILE A 243 -7.62 -6.02 -10.51
N ASP A 244 -8.08 -6.11 -11.76
CA ASP A 244 -9.07 -7.10 -12.18
C ASP A 244 -8.58 -8.55 -12.02
N ASP A 245 -7.27 -8.79 -11.96
CA ASP A 245 -6.70 -10.12 -11.69
C ASP A 245 -6.70 -10.47 -10.19
N LEU A 246 -7.06 -9.52 -9.32
CA LEU A 246 -6.93 -9.60 -7.85
C LEU A 246 -8.28 -9.63 -7.12
N ALA A 247 -9.39 -9.45 -7.82
CA ALA A 247 -10.73 -9.23 -7.27
C ALA A 247 -11.71 -10.38 -7.52
#